data_AF-A0A520R083-F1
#
_entry.id   AF-A0A520R083-F1
#
_cell.length_a   1.000
_cell.length_b   1.000
_cell.length_c   1.000
_cell.angle_alpha   90.00
_cell.angle_beta   90.00
_cell.angle_gamma   90.00
#
_symmetry.space_group_name_H-M   'P 1'
#
loop_
_entity.id
_entity.type
_entity.pdbx_description
1 polymer ?
#
loop_
_entity_poly.entity_id
_entity_poly.type
_entity_poly.pdbx_seq_one_letter_code
_entity_poly.pdbx_strand_id
1 'polypeptide(L)'
;MRLRVSFEKPGFFLNAPRLLVRLDGRTLFDGSFKEGFDVSLDVQPGRHVIETFIGPRPDFARTQRIELALTTEGGYRDVPAVEARLRYSRLTGNFERKASLSTRV
;
A
#
# COMPACT_ATOMS: atom_id res chain seq x y z
N MET A 1 12.64 10.96 -0.91
CA MET A 1 12.75 9.84 0.06
C MET A 1 12.29 8.56 -0.60
N ARG A 2 12.74 7.40 -0.11
CA ARG A 2 12.36 6.10 -0.69
C ARG A 2 11.16 5.56 0.08
N LEU A 3 10.06 5.29 -0.60
CA LEU A 3 8.89 4.62 -0.03
C LEU A 3 8.84 3.19 -0.56
N ARG A 4 8.72 2.21 0.34
CA ARG A 4 8.42 0.81 0.01
C ARG A 4 7.00 0.51 0.42
N VAL A 5 6.11 0.25 -0.53
CA VAL A 5 4.74 -0.18 -0.27
C VAL A 5 4.65 -1.67 -0.49
N SER A 6 4.15 -2.40 0.50
CA SER A 6 4.05 -3.86 0.41
C SER A 6 2.75 -4.40 0.95
N PHE A 7 2.34 -5.53 0.39
CA PHE A 7 1.26 -6.37 0.89
C PHE A 7 1.71 -7.82 0.80
N GLU A 8 1.72 -8.51 1.92
CA GLU A 8 2.00 -9.94 1.95
C GLU A 8 0.76 -10.71 1.51
N LYS A 9 0.96 -11.74 0.67
CA LYS A 9 -0.13 -12.60 0.23
C LYS A 9 -0.97 -13.10 1.41
N PRO A 10 -2.31 -13.07 1.31
CA PRO A 10 -3.24 -13.27 2.45
C PRO A 10 -3.46 -14.75 2.84
N GLY A 11 -2.55 -15.64 2.45
CA GLY A 11 -2.71 -17.09 2.55
C GLY A 11 -3.78 -17.64 1.60
N PHE A 12 -4.49 -18.69 2.03
CA PHE A 12 -5.49 -19.34 1.17
C PHE A 12 -6.74 -18.47 0.96
N PHE A 13 -7.09 -18.31 -0.31
CA PHE A 13 -8.32 -17.70 -0.82
C PHE A 13 -8.88 -18.61 -1.91
N LEU A 14 -10.20 -18.79 -1.99
CA LEU A 14 -10.81 -19.57 -3.09
C LEU A 14 -10.71 -18.80 -4.41
N ASN A 15 -11.12 -17.53 -4.39
CA ASN A 15 -11.11 -16.67 -5.57
C ASN A 15 -9.79 -15.89 -5.69
N ALA A 16 -9.43 -15.50 -6.91
CA ALA A 16 -8.29 -14.64 -7.20
C ALA A 16 -8.78 -13.24 -7.61
N PRO A 17 -9.33 -12.43 -6.68
CA PRO A 17 -9.82 -11.10 -7.05
C PRO A 17 -8.65 -10.24 -7.52
N ARG A 18 -8.91 -9.36 -8.49
CA ARG A 18 -7.94 -8.33 -8.88
C ARG A 18 -7.72 -7.38 -7.71
N LEU A 19 -6.46 -7.00 -7.51
CA LEU A 19 -6.00 -5.98 -6.60
C LEU A 19 -5.34 -4.87 -7.43
N LEU A 20 -5.92 -3.67 -7.35
CA LEU A 20 -5.30 -2.45 -7.87
C LEU A 20 -4.88 -1.57 -6.68
N VAL A 21 -3.64 -1.08 -6.72
CA VAL A 21 -3.08 -0.17 -5.71
C VAL A 21 -2.52 1.05 -6.41
N ARG A 22 -2.92 2.24 -5.95
CA ARG A 22 -2.46 3.53 -6.46
C ARG A 22 -1.89 4.38 -5.34
N LEU A 23 -0.88 5.19 -5.65
CA LEU A 23 -0.36 6.24 -4.79
C LEU A 23 -0.53 7.57 -5.52
N ASP A 24 -1.31 8.49 -4.96
CA ASP A 24 -1.64 9.79 -5.58
C ASP A 24 -2.09 9.65 -7.04
N GLY A 25 -2.91 8.63 -7.32
CA GLY A 25 -3.40 8.32 -8.66
C GLY A 25 -2.43 7.53 -9.56
N ARG A 26 -1.14 7.39 -9.21
CA ARG A 26 -0.19 6.54 -9.93
C ARG A 26 -0.36 5.07 -9.56
N THR A 27 -0.51 4.19 -10.53
CA THR A 27 -0.56 2.74 -10.29
C THR A 27 0.77 2.22 -9.74
N LEU A 28 0.73 1.59 -8.57
CA LEU A 28 1.85 0.86 -7.97
C LEU A 28 1.78 -0.63 -8.30
N PHE A 29 0.58 -1.20 -8.23
CA PHE A 29 0.35 -2.62 -8.48
C PHE A 29 -1.02 -2.83 -9.13
N ASP A 30 -1.09 -3.73 -10.09
CA ASP A 30 -2.32 -4.17 -10.74
C ASP A 30 -2.17 -5.65 -11.08
N GLY A 31 -2.77 -6.51 -10.27
CA GLY A 31 -2.55 -7.95 -10.36
C GLY A 31 -3.49 -8.74 -9.48
N SER A 32 -3.11 -9.99 -9.18
CA SER A 32 -3.94 -10.83 -8.33
C SER A 32 -3.73 -10.49 -6.86
N PHE A 33 -4.82 -10.33 -6.11
CA PHE A 33 -4.78 -10.16 -4.65
C PHE A 33 -4.05 -11.32 -3.94
N LYS A 34 -3.99 -12.50 -4.56
CA LYS A 34 -3.30 -13.68 -4.01
C LYS A 34 -1.77 -13.60 -4.11
N GLU A 35 -1.24 -12.78 -5.00
CA GLU A 35 0.21 -12.72 -5.23
C GLU A 35 0.91 -11.90 -4.14
N GLY A 36 0.20 -10.95 -3.53
CA GLY A 36 0.85 -9.88 -2.78
C GLY A 36 1.65 -8.97 -3.71
N PHE A 37 2.34 -7.98 -3.14
CA PHE A 37 3.25 -7.13 -3.91
C PHE A 37 4.27 -6.44 -3.00
N ASP A 38 5.35 -5.97 -3.62
CA ASP A 38 6.40 -5.20 -2.97
C ASP A 38 7.00 -4.23 -3.99
N VAL A 39 6.74 -2.94 -3.81
CA VAL A 39 7.13 -1.89 -4.75
C VAL A 39 7.86 -0.79 -3.99
N SER A 40 9.03 -0.41 -4.50
CA SER A 40 9.81 0.69 -3.96
C SER A 40 9.90 1.83 -4.98
N LEU A 41 9.67 3.05 -4.54
CA LEU A 41 9.66 4.25 -5.38
C LEU A 41 10.15 5.47 -4.61
N ASP A 42 10.63 6.47 -5.35
CA ASP A 42 11.01 7.75 -4.75
C ASP A 42 9.81 8.69 -4.72
N VAL A 43 9.59 9.29 -3.55
CA VAL A 43 8.49 10.24 -3.29
C VAL A 43 9.02 11.48 -2.61
N GLN A 44 8.31 12.59 -2.78
CA GLN A 44 8.59 13.81 -2.03
C GLN A 44 8.13 13.65 -0.58
N PRO A 45 8.69 14.41 0.37
CA PRO A 45 8.09 14.56 1.69
C PRO A 45 6.71 15.21 1.56
N GLY A 46 5.76 14.79 2.39
CA GLY A 46 4.41 15.36 2.40
C GLY A 46 3.31 14.33 2.68
N ARG A 47 2.08 14.74 2.36
CA ARG A 47 0.91 13.87 2.46
C ARG A 47 0.74 13.11 1.16
N HIS A 48 0.62 11.80 1.28
CA HIS A 48 0.34 10.90 0.17
C HIS A 48 -0.88 10.05 0.50
N VAL A 49 -1.54 9.56 -0.54
CA VAL A 49 -2.70 8.70 -0.38
C VAL A 49 -2.52 7.42 -1.16
N ILE A 50 -2.61 6.31 -0.44
CA ILE A 50 -2.76 4.99 -1.04
C ILE A 50 -4.24 4.69 -1.22
N GLU A 51 -4.63 4.36 -2.45
CA GLU A 51 -5.95 3.87 -2.80
C GLU A 51 -5.84 2.40 -3.19
N THR A 52 -6.65 1.54 -2.58
CA THR A 52 -6.71 0.11 -2.92
C THR A 52 -8.10 -0.24 -3.43
N PHE A 53 -8.15 -1.20 -4.36
CA PHE A 53 -9.37 -1.73 -4.95
C PHE A 53 -9.27 -3.25 -5.01
N ILE A 54 -10.20 -3.96 -4.36
CA ILE A 54 -10.30 -5.43 -4.39
C ILE A 54 -11.61 -5.81 -5.07
N GLY A 55 -11.54 -6.36 -6.28
CA GLY A 55 -12.73 -6.78 -7.02
C GLY A 55 -12.52 -6.85 -8.54
N PRO A 56 -13.53 -7.31 -9.30
CA PRO A 56 -13.40 -7.52 -10.74
C PRO A 56 -13.26 -6.22 -11.53
N ARG A 57 -13.87 -5.13 -11.06
CA ARG A 57 -13.85 -3.78 -11.65
C ARG A 57 -13.93 -2.74 -10.53
N PRO A 58 -13.38 -1.53 -10.71
CA PRO A 58 -13.43 -0.47 -9.69
C PRO A 58 -14.83 -0.19 -9.13
N ASP A 59 -15.85 -0.17 -9.99
CA ASP A 59 -17.24 0.15 -9.61
C ASP A 59 -17.90 -0.91 -8.72
N PHE A 60 -17.35 -2.13 -8.70
CA PHE A 60 -17.82 -3.26 -7.88
C PHE A 60 -16.75 -3.73 -6.89
N ALA A 61 -15.71 -2.94 -6.69
CA ALA A 61 -14.59 -3.28 -5.82
C ALA A 61 -14.79 -2.73 -4.41
N ARG A 62 -14.24 -3.44 -3.44
CA ARG A 62 -14.04 -2.88 -2.10
C ARG A 62 -12.88 -1.91 -2.18
N THR A 63 -13.13 -0.65 -1.82
CA THR A 63 -12.12 0.41 -1.87
C THR A 63 -11.63 0.76 -0.49
N GLN A 64 -10.36 1.16 -0.37
CA GLN A 64 -9.82 1.75 0.85
C GLN A 64 -8.91 2.92 0.50
N ARG A 65 -8.99 3.98 1.32
CA ARG A 65 -8.10 5.15 1.26
C ARG A 65 -7.25 5.18 2.52
N ILE A 66 -5.94 5.21 2.37
CA ILE A 66 -4.95 5.18 3.45
C ILE A 66 -4.06 6.40 3.30
N GLU A 67 -4.13 7.31 4.27
CA GLU A 67 -3.33 8.52 4.26
C GLU A 67 -1.97 8.25 4.90
N LEU A 68 -0.91 8.67 4.21
CA LEU A 68 0.47 8.61 4.67
C LEU A 68 0.97 10.03 4.88
N ALA A 69 1.44 10.35 6.08
CA ALA A 69 2.17 11.58 6.35
C ALA A 69 3.67 11.24 6.41
N LEU A 70 4.39 11.57 5.34
CA LEU A 70 5.81 11.28 5.20
C LEU A 70 6.62 12.53 5.52
N THR A 71 7.27 12.56 6.69
CA THR A 71 8.12 13.68 7.11
C THR A 71 9.61 13.31 6.93
N THR A 72 10.45 14.33 6.74
CA THR A 72 11.92 14.20 6.73
C THR A 72 12.54 14.41 8.10
N GLU A 73 11.77 14.32 9.18
CA GLU A 73 12.27 14.55 10.53
C GLU A 73 13.18 13.40 10.96
N GLY A 74 14.46 13.61 10.69
CA GLY A 74 15.55 12.67 10.91
C GLY A 74 16.75 13.17 10.13
N GLY A 75 17.48 14.13 10.71
CA GLY A 75 18.69 14.68 10.12
C GLY A 75 19.78 13.63 10.03
N TYR A 76 19.78 12.82 8.97
CA TYR A 76 20.90 11.99 8.56
C TYR A 76 20.97 12.01 7.04
N ARG A 77 22.20 12.00 6.52
CA ARG A 77 22.55 12.13 5.10
C ARG A 77 22.11 10.94 4.23
N ASP A 78 21.35 10.00 4.77
CA ASP A 78 20.86 8.81 4.11
C ASP A 78 19.35 8.93 3.89
N VAL A 79 18.92 8.73 2.64
CA VAL A 79 17.52 8.90 2.22
C VAL A 79 16.61 8.03 3.11
N PRO A 80 15.70 8.59 3.94
CA PRO A 80 14.87 7.78 4.82
C PRO A 80 14.04 6.81 3.97
N ALA A 81 14.27 5.51 4.19
CA ALA A 81 13.49 4.44 3.59
C ALA A 81 12.28 4.17 4.48
N VAL A 82 11.11 4.63 4.05
CA VAL A 82 9.85 4.40 4.74
C VAL A 82 9.20 3.15 4.18
N GLU A 83 8.86 2.20 5.04
CA GLU A 83 8.08 1.01 4.66
C GLU A 83 6.62 1.22 5.05
N ALA A 84 5.72 1.18 4.08
CA ALA A 84 4.27 1.19 4.27
C ALA A 84 3.70 -0.21 3.98
N ARG A 85 3.45 -0.98 5.03
CA ARG A 85 2.85 -2.31 4.90
C ARG A 85 1.34 -2.24 5.00
N LEU A 86 0.67 -2.67 3.93
CA LEU A 86 -0.77 -2.82 3.87
C LEU A 86 -1.19 -4.13 4.53
N ARG A 87 -2.23 -4.09 5.35
CA ARG A 87 -2.76 -5.26 6.06
C ARG A 87 -4.20 -5.53 5.63
N TYR A 88 -4.49 -6.76 5.24
CA TYR A 88 -5.85 -7.18 4.94
C TYR A 88 -6.56 -7.68 6.20
N SER A 89 -7.75 -7.17 6.47
CA SER A 89 -8.62 -7.65 7.54
C SER A 89 -9.68 -8.60 6.97
N ARG A 90 -9.67 -9.86 7.43
CA ARG A 90 -10.71 -10.83 7.06
C ARG A 90 -12.09 -10.46 7.62
N LEU A 91 -12.13 -9.72 8.73
CA LEU A 91 -13.37 -9.29 9.39
C LEU A 91 -14.12 -8.24 8.56
N THR A 92 -13.40 -7.27 8.02
CA THR A 92 -14.00 -6.24 7.14
C THR A 92 -14.00 -6.67 5.68
N GLY A 93 -13.22 -7.71 5.36
CA GLY A 93 -12.88 -8.14 4.01
C GLY A 93 -12.30 -7.01 3.16
N ASN A 94 -11.46 -6.16 3.76
CA ASN A 94 -10.80 -5.03 3.10
C ASN A 94 -9.45 -4.75 3.80
N PHE A 95 -8.65 -3.83 3.25
CA PHE A 95 -7.45 -3.35 3.92
C PHE A 95 -7.77 -2.55 5.18
N GLU A 96 -6.88 -2.59 6.16
CA GLU A 96 -6.91 -1.70 7.31
C GLU A 96 -6.79 -0.23 6.86
N ARG A 97 -7.39 0.68 7.64
CA ARG A 97 -7.39 2.13 7.32
C ARG A 97 -6.01 2.79 7.52
N LYS A 98 -5.06 2.08 8.11
CA LYS A 98 -3.71 2.56 8.41
C LYS A 98 -2.70 1.58 7.84
N ALA A 99 -1.65 2.10 7.21
CA ALA A 99 -0.47 1.30 6.91
C ALA A 99 0.41 1.23 8.17
N SER A 100 1.05 0.09 8.39
CA SER A 100 2.16 0.02 9.36
C SER A 100 3.35 0.74 8.73
N LEU A 101 3.83 1.79 9.39
CA LEU A 101 4.98 2.59 8.97
C LEU A 101 6.21 2.18 9.79
N SER A 102 7.31 1.88 9.11
CA SER A 102 8.63 1.72 9.75
C SER A 102 9.69 2.44 8.95
N THR A 103 10.64 3.08 9.64
CA THR A 103 11.85 3.63 9.02
C THR A 103 12.95 2.58 9.08
N ARG A 104 13.58 2.29 7.93
CA ARG A 104 14.87 1.60 7.93
C ARG A 104 15.97 2.67 7.97
N VAL A 105 16.82 2.58 9.00
CA VAL A 105 18.09 3.31 9.11
C VAL A 105 19.14 2.55 8.32
#